data_AF-M6E406-F1
#
_entry.id   AF-M6E406-F1
#
_cell.length_a   1.000
_cell.length_b   1.000
_cell.length_c   1.000
_cell.angle_alpha   90.00
_cell.angle_beta   90.00
_cell.angle_gamma   90.00
#
_symmetry.space_group_name_H-M   'P 1'
#
loop_
_entity.id
_entity.type
_entity.pdbx_description
1 polymer ?
#
loop_
_entity_poly.entity_id
_entity_poly.type
_entity_poly.pdbx_seq_one_letter_code
_entity_poly.pdbx_strand_id
1 'polypeptide(L)'
;LNLLHGDTKNLYGLNVGIFNFVYYNMIGAQVGIVNSSSNKTSGWQFAIINMAEKNGLFKIQTGIANLLSGTQKDSAGLQVGILNLGTNLFPDIELNKRRGGFYLTIGVGNYETNGLTIGAINLSSKGMNVGIFNRDTEGFNLGITNFQEGLSFSIGAINIGSSKSIGLQIGIINYCPNNTFPIMIMANYCSKPKSETPFSTPKTGLKTETGPTN
;
A
#
# COMPACT_ATOMS: atom_id res chain seq x y z
N LEU A 1 14.94 -30.87 17.45
CA LEU A 1 13.46 -30.86 17.47
C LEU A 1 13.04 -30.18 18.77
N ASN A 2 12.43 -28.98 18.72
CA ASN A 2 12.11 -28.19 19.92
C ASN A 2 10.59 -28.05 20.05
N LEU A 3 9.93 -29.02 20.69
CA LEU A 3 8.47 -29.13 20.62
C LEU A 3 7.66 -28.02 21.32
N LEU A 4 8.27 -27.20 22.19
CA LEU A 4 7.57 -26.17 22.94
C LEU A 4 8.07 -24.76 22.62
N HIS A 5 9.39 -24.56 22.70
CA HIS A 5 10.02 -23.25 22.55
C HIS A 5 11.39 -23.39 21.90
N GLY A 6 11.61 -22.71 20.77
CA GLY A 6 12.83 -22.81 19.98
C GLY A 6 13.49 -21.46 19.76
N ASP A 7 14.30 -21.01 20.72
CA ASP A 7 15.13 -19.82 20.61
C ASP A 7 16.49 -20.17 20.00
N THR A 8 16.83 -19.54 18.87
CA THR A 8 18.14 -19.73 18.24
C THR A 8 18.74 -18.40 17.79
N LYS A 9 20.06 -18.27 17.95
CA LYS A 9 20.78 -17.09 17.42
C LYS A 9 20.79 -17.12 15.90
N ASN A 10 21.19 -18.25 15.33
CA ASN A 10 21.14 -18.51 13.91
C ASN A 10 20.42 -19.84 13.68
N LEU A 11 19.54 -19.87 12.69
CA LEU A 11 18.87 -21.08 12.22
C LEU A 11 19.39 -21.42 10.81
N TYR A 12 19.94 -22.62 10.68
CA TYR A 12 20.24 -23.25 9.40
C TYR A 12 19.51 -24.59 9.34
N GLY A 13 18.43 -24.67 8.57
CA GLY A 13 17.59 -25.88 8.46
C GLY A 13 16.17 -25.71 8.97
N LEU A 14 15.61 -26.75 9.59
CA LEU A 14 14.20 -26.79 10.00
C LEU A 14 14.05 -26.58 11.52
N ASN A 15 13.24 -25.61 11.93
CA ASN A 15 12.79 -25.42 13.30
C ASN A 15 11.28 -25.71 13.41
N VAL A 16 10.91 -26.56 14.36
CA VAL A 16 9.51 -26.93 14.61
C VAL A 16 9.27 -26.78 16.10
N GLY A 17 8.24 -26.02 16.47
CA GLY A 17 7.88 -25.68 17.84
C GLY A 17 6.65 -24.80 17.90
N ILE A 18 6.01 -24.68 19.06
CA ILE A 18 4.84 -23.78 19.23
C ILE A 18 5.26 -22.33 19.02
N PHE A 19 6.36 -21.95 19.66
CA PHE A 19 7.01 -20.66 19.51
C PHE A 19 8.43 -20.85 18.97
N ASN A 20 8.73 -20.22 17.84
CA ASN A 20 10.05 -20.25 17.23
C ASN A 20 10.58 -18.81 17.10
N PHE A 21 11.77 -18.55 17.64
CA PHE A 21 12.42 -17.25 17.56
C PHE A 21 13.85 -17.39 17.02
N VAL A 22 14.15 -16.64 15.96
CA VAL A 22 15.49 -16.56 15.38
C VAL A 22 15.98 -15.11 15.45
N TYR A 23 17.10 -14.86 16.11
CA TYR A 23 17.52 -13.48 16.42
C TYR A 23 18.43 -12.81 15.37
N TYR A 24 19.28 -13.57 14.67
CA TYR A 24 20.26 -13.00 13.74
C TYR A 24 20.05 -13.43 12.29
N ASN A 25 20.24 -14.72 11.99
CA ASN A 25 20.11 -15.25 10.64
C ASN A 25 19.19 -16.47 10.62
N MET A 26 18.14 -16.41 9.82
CA MET A 26 17.35 -17.57 9.42
C MET A 26 17.67 -17.93 7.98
N ILE A 27 18.18 -19.15 7.77
CA ILE A 27 18.26 -19.82 6.47
C ILE A 27 17.58 -21.18 6.61
N GLY A 28 16.33 -21.28 6.18
CA GLY A 28 15.58 -22.55 6.27
C GLY A 28 14.09 -22.38 6.47
N ALA A 29 13.49 -23.23 7.30
CA ALA A 29 12.05 -23.27 7.52
C ALA A 29 11.66 -23.26 9.00
N GLN A 30 10.57 -22.58 9.33
CA GLN A 30 9.95 -22.58 10.66
C GLN A 30 8.50 -23.05 10.56
N VAL A 31 8.09 -23.95 11.45
CA VAL A 31 6.71 -24.45 11.57
C VAL A 31 6.25 -24.30 13.02
N GLY A 32 5.15 -23.57 13.25
CA GLY A 32 4.67 -23.32 14.60
C GLY A 32 3.34 -22.58 14.70
N ILE A 33 2.99 -22.14 15.90
CA ILE A 33 1.87 -21.21 16.12
C ILE A 33 2.35 -19.77 15.92
N VAL A 34 3.54 -19.47 16.44
CA VAL A 34 4.21 -18.18 16.27
C VAL A 34 5.63 -18.41 15.78
N ASN A 35 5.95 -17.82 14.64
CA ASN A 35 7.31 -17.78 14.11
C ASN A 35 7.80 -16.32 14.10
N SER A 36 8.99 -16.07 14.65
CA SER A 36 9.64 -14.78 14.62
C SER A 36 11.06 -14.92 14.10
N SER A 37 11.46 -14.00 13.23
CA SER A 37 12.82 -13.94 12.69
C SER A 37 13.29 -12.50 12.56
N SER A 38 14.25 -12.14 13.41
CA SER A 38 14.86 -10.82 13.46
C SER A 38 16.06 -10.73 12.52
N ASN A 39 16.40 -9.50 12.13
CA ASN A 39 17.55 -9.17 11.29
C ASN A 39 17.48 -9.79 9.87
N LYS A 40 18.13 -10.93 9.59
CA LYS A 40 18.20 -11.52 8.23
C LYS A 40 17.40 -12.80 8.11
N THR A 41 16.36 -12.77 7.29
CA THR A 41 15.49 -13.92 7.05
C THR A 41 15.53 -14.32 5.58
N SER A 42 15.96 -15.55 5.30
CA SER A 42 15.92 -16.17 3.97
C SER A 42 15.31 -17.56 4.11
N GLY A 43 14.01 -17.69 3.86
CA GLY A 43 13.34 -18.96 4.16
C GLY A 43 11.82 -18.89 4.22
N TRP A 44 11.23 -19.97 4.73
CA TRP A 44 9.78 -20.16 4.84
C TRP A 44 9.31 -20.19 6.29
N GLN A 45 8.33 -19.39 6.64
CA GLN A 45 7.62 -19.45 7.91
C GLN A 45 6.17 -19.90 7.68
N PHE A 46 5.77 -21.01 8.29
CA PHE A 46 4.41 -21.53 8.31
C PHE A 46 3.88 -21.50 9.74
N ALA A 47 2.96 -20.58 10.04
CA ALA A 47 2.37 -20.43 11.36
C ALA A 47 1.06 -19.64 11.35
N ILE A 48 0.34 -19.61 12.48
CA ILE A 48 -0.81 -18.71 12.63
C ILE A 48 -0.33 -17.26 12.54
N ILE A 49 0.75 -16.93 13.24
CA ILE A 49 1.38 -15.61 13.22
C ILE A 49 2.83 -15.75 12.77
N ASN A 50 3.18 -15.08 11.69
CA ASN A 50 4.56 -14.95 11.23
C ASN A 50 5.02 -13.50 11.39
N MET A 51 6.20 -13.32 11.97
CA MET A 51 6.88 -12.04 12.11
C MET A 51 8.27 -12.16 11.52
N ALA A 52 8.61 -11.25 10.62
CA ALA A 52 9.97 -11.17 10.10
C ALA A 52 10.36 -9.72 9.82
N GLU A 53 11.63 -9.42 10.05
CA GLU A 53 12.20 -8.20 9.47
C GLU A 53 12.32 -8.33 7.95
N LYS A 54 12.27 -7.23 7.20
CA LYS A 54 12.41 -7.16 5.74
C LYS A 54 13.85 -7.39 5.27
N ASN A 55 14.85 -7.54 6.14
CA ASN A 55 16.22 -7.86 5.70
C ASN A 55 16.43 -9.35 5.38
N GLY A 56 17.15 -9.65 4.31
CA GLY A 56 17.30 -10.98 3.72
C GLY A 56 16.88 -11.00 2.23
N LEU A 57 17.27 -12.07 1.52
CA LEU A 57 17.12 -12.14 0.07
C LEU A 57 15.70 -12.53 -0.36
N PHE A 58 15.16 -13.59 0.24
CA PHE A 58 13.88 -14.16 -0.18
C PHE A 58 13.09 -14.75 1.00
N LYS A 59 11.81 -14.39 1.14
CA LYS A 59 10.96 -14.84 2.27
C LYS A 59 9.63 -15.36 1.79
N ILE A 60 9.20 -16.47 2.37
CA ILE A 60 7.84 -16.97 2.23
C ILE A 60 7.19 -16.96 3.62
N GLN A 61 6.04 -16.30 3.75
CA GLN A 61 5.22 -16.35 4.95
C GLN A 61 3.82 -16.84 4.56
N THR A 62 3.38 -17.89 5.24
CA THR A 62 2.06 -18.50 5.05
C THR A 62 1.41 -18.65 6.40
N GLY A 63 0.23 -18.06 6.59
CA GLY A 63 -0.41 -18.02 7.91
C GLY A 63 -1.73 -17.29 7.96
N ILE A 64 -2.24 -17.07 9.18
CA ILE A 64 -3.41 -16.21 9.37
C ILE A 64 -2.97 -14.74 9.30
N ALA A 65 -1.93 -14.38 10.03
CA ALA A 65 -1.37 -13.05 10.09
C ALA A 65 0.13 -13.08 9.77
N ASN A 66 0.54 -12.28 8.78
CA ASN A 66 1.95 -12.12 8.42
C ASN A 66 2.38 -10.66 8.63
N LEU A 67 3.49 -10.46 9.34
CA LEU A 67 4.04 -9.16 9.67
C LEU A 67 5.47 -9.04 9.12
N LEU A 68 5.66 -8.09 8.21
CA LEU A 68 6.96 -7.71 7.65
C LEU A 68 7.32 -6.28 8.05
N SER A 69 8.40 -6.11 8.82
CA SER A 69 8.90 -4.79 9.23
C SER A 69 10.32 -4.52 8.72
N GLY A 70 10.64 -3.34 8.19
CA GLY A 70 12.01 -2.97 7.84
C GLY A 70 12.15 -2.24 6.50
N THR A 71 13.39 -1.95 6.09
CA THR A 71 13.68 -0.95 5.05
C THR A 71 14.65 -1.41 3.95
N GLN A 72 14.71 -2.71 3.67
CA GLN A 72 15.63 -3.23 2.65
C GLN A 72 15.12 -3.03 1.20
N LYS A 73 16.04 -2.62 0.31
CA LYS A 73 15.78 -2.25 -1.09
C LYS A 73 16.00 -3.40 -2.09
N ASP A 74 16.38 -4.59 -1.64
CA ASP A 74 16.76 -5.73 -2.51
C ASP A 74 16.22 -7.05 -1.94
N SER A 75 14.97 -7.05 -1.48
CA SER A 75 14.34 -8.21 -0.86
C SER A 75 13.14 -8.66 -1.67
N ALA A 76 13.06 -9.95 -1.99
CA ALA A 76 11.88 -10.52 -2.60
C ALA A 76 11.10 -11.36 -1.58
N GLY A 77 9.81 -11.57 -1.84
CA GLY A 77 9.09 -12.54 -1.04
C GLY A 77 7.65 -12.78 -1.44
N LEU A 78 7.04 -13.70 -0.72
CA LEU A 78 5.66 -14.11 -0.83
C LEU A 78 5.03 -14.06 0.56
N GLN A 79 3.91 -13.36 0.67
CA GLN A 79 3.05 -13.38 1.85
C GLN A 79 1.69 -13.93 1.45
N VAL A 80 1.24 -14.99 2.10
CA VAL A 80 -0.09 -15.56 1.92
C VAL A 80 -0.76 -15.67 3.28
N GLY A 81 -1.87 -14.98 3.46
CA GLY A 81 -2.61 -15.07 4.71
C GLY A 81 -3.90 -14.28 4.72
N ILE A 82 -4.67 -14.36 5.81
CA ILE A 82 -5.90 -13.59 5.93
C ILE A 82 -5.56 -12.10 6.05
N LEU A 83 -4.58 -11.79 6.90
CA LEU A 83 -4.08 -10.45 7.15
C LEU A 83 -2.57 -10.38 6.86
N ASN A 84 -2.16 -9.44 6.01
CA ASN A 84 -0.76 -9.18 5.73
C ASN A 84 -0.44 -7.72 6.06
N LEU A 85 0.62 -7.50 6.85
CA LEU A 85 0.98 -6.20 7.37
C LEU A 85 2.44 -5.87 7.06
N GLY A 86 2.66 -4.77 6.35
CA GLY A 86 3.98 -4.34 5.86
C GLY A 86 4.53 -3.10 6.56
N THR A 87 4.61 -3.06 7.88
CA THR A 87 5.00 -1.85 8.62
C THR A 87 6.44 -1.37 8.36
N ASN A 88 6.71 -0.13 8.79
CA ASN A 88 8.05 0.33 9.17
C ASN A 88 8.00 0.65 10.67
N LEU A 89 8.25 -0.33 11.55
CA LEU A 89 8.09 -0.16 13.01
C LEU A 89 9.14 0.79 13.67
N PHE A 90 9.99 1.46 12.88
CA PHE A 90 10.93 2.48 13.34
C PHE A 90 10.70 3.78 12.57
N PRO A 91 9.91 4.73 13.11
CA PRO A 91 9.61 6.00 12.46
C PRO A 91 10.73 7.05 12.62
N ASP A 92 11.79 6.78 13.38
CA ASP A 92 12.83 7.77 13.66
C ASP A 92 14.04 7.59 12.76
N ILE A 93 14.04 8.36 11.67
CA ILE A 93 15.14 9.18 11.13
C ILE A 93 14.74 9.50 9.70
N GLU A 94 14.81 10.80 9.39
CA GLU A 94 14.58 11.46 8.11
C GLU A 94 15.58 11.01 7.02
N LEU A 95 15.62 9.72 6.71
CA LEU A 95 16.25 9.13 5.53
C LEU A 95 15.14 8.65 4.60
N ASN A 96 14.58 9.66 3.93
CA ASN A 96 13.66 9.57 2.80
C ASN A 96 13.96 8.37 1.87
N LYS A 97 12.90 7.57 1.64
CA LYS A 97 12.71 6.63 0.51
C LYS A 97 13.82 5.61 0.25
N ARG A 98 13.69 4.40 0.81
CA ARG A 98 14.08 3.17 0.10
C ARG A 98 13.05 2.05 0.30
N ARG A 99 11.90 2.18 -0.37
CA ARG A 99 11.07 1.02 -0.74
C ARG A 99 11.75 0.33 -1.91
N GLY A 100 12.17 -0.92 -1.75
CA GLY A 100 12.75 -1.69 -2.86
C GLY A 100 12.62 -3.21 -2.73
N GLY A 101 11.70 -3.69 -1.91
CA GLY A 101 11.35 -5.10 -1.98
C GLY A 101 10.25 -5.38 -3.00
N PHE A 102 10.34 -6.48 -3.73
CA PHE A 102 9.23 -7.01 -4.51
C PHE A 102 8.55 -8.14 -3.73
N TYR A 103 7.37 -7.87 -3.16
CA TYR A 103 6.58 -8.91 -2.52
C TYR A 103 5.33 -9.20 -3.34
N LEU A 104 5.08 -10.49 -3.57
CA LEU A 104 3.74 -10.95 -3.91
C LEU A 104 2.98 -11.16 -2.60
N THR A 105 1.90 -10.43 -2.41
CA THR A 105 1.06 -10.54 -1.21
C THR A 105 -0.34 -10.95 -1.61
N ILE A 106 -0.84 -12.03 -1.02
CA ILE A 106 -2.18 -12.57 -1.26
C ILE A 106 -2.89 -12.66 0.08
N GLY A 107 -4.05 -12.02 0.22
CA GLY A 107 -4.82 -12.10 1.44
C GLY A 107 -6.17 -11.41 1.42
N VAL A 108 -6.93 -11.52 2.51
CA VAL A 108 -8.23 -10.83 2.60
C VAL A 108 -7.99 -9.34 2.86
N GLY A 109 -7.16 -9.02 3.85
CA GLY A 109 -6.77 -7.66 4.21
C GLY A 109 -5.26 -7.47 4.12
N ASN A 110 -4.83 -6.48 3.33
CA ASN A 110 -3.42 -6.16 3.14
C ASN A 110 -3.20 -4.69 3.53
N TYR A 111 -2.22 -4.41 4.40
CA TYR A 111 -1.92 -3.06 4.87
C TYR A 111 -0.44 -2.75 4.72
N GLU A 112 -0.11 -1.60 4.13
CA GLU A 112 1.27 -1.14 3.89
C GLU A 112 2.17 -2.12 3.13
N THR A 113 1.59 -2.94 2.24
CA THR A 113 2.36 -3.90 1.44
C THR A 113 3.03 -3.23 0.25
N ASN A 114 4.07 -3.86 -0.31
CA ASN A 114 4.82 -3.37 -1.47
C ASN A 114 4.94 -4.47 -2.53
N GLY A 115 4.87 -4.12 -3.81
CA GLY A 115 5.02 -5.07 -4.92
C GLY A 115 3.67 -5.37 -5.57
N LEU A 116 3.32 -6.65 -5.71
CA LEU A 116 2.02 -7.08 -6.21
C LEU A 116 1.15 -7.54 -5.04
N THR A 117 0.04 -6.86 -4.81
CA THR A 117 -0.90 -7.14 -3.73
C THR A 117 -2.24 -7.57 -4.32
N ILE A 118 -2.73 -8.74 -3.91
CA ILE A 118 -4.02 -9.30 -4.30
C ILE A 118 -4.83 -9.51 -3.02
N GLY A 119 -6.01 -8.89 -2.94
CA GLY A 119 -6.89 -9.12 -1.81
C GLY A 119 -8.25 -8.48 -1.88
N ALA A 120 -9.13 -8.76 -0.92
CA ALA A 120 -10.42 -8.09 -0.87
C ALA A 120 -10.24 -6.60 -0.54
N ILE A 121 -9.36 -6.30 0.41
CA ILE A 121 -9.09 -4.96 0.91
C ILE A 121 -7.58 -4.71 0.91
N ASN A 122 -7.12 -3.71 0.18
CA ASN A 122 -5.72 -3.26 0.15
C ASN A 122 -5.66 -1.80 0.65
N LEU A 123 -4.87 -1.55 1.68
CA LEU A 123 -4.76 -0.26 2.36
C LEU A 123 -3.31 0.22 2.36
N SER A 124 -3.07 1.48 2.02
CA SER A 124 -1.75 2.15 2.09
C SER A 124 -0.63 1.38 1.36
N SER A 125 -1.01 0.55 0.39
CA SER A 125 -0.15 -0.41 -0.31
C SER A 125 0.41 0.21 -1.59
N LYS A 126 1.61 -0.20 -2.00
CA LYS A 126 2.32 0.39 -3.15
C LYS A 126 2.75 -0.62 -4.18
N GLY A 127 2.63 -0.24 -5.45
CA GLY A 127 2.99 -1.07 -6.58
C GLY A 127 1.77 -1.41 -7.41
N MET A 128 1.46 -2.70 -7.56
CA MET A 128 0.26 -3.19 -8.23
C MET A 128 -0.70 -3.73 -7.18
N ASN A 129 -1.90 -3.17 -7.09
CA ASN A 129 -2.93 -3.56 -6.13
C ASN A 129 -4.16 -4.05 -6.88
N VAL A 130 -4.55 -5.30 -6.65
CA VAL A 130 -5.76 -5.90 -7.21
C VAL A 130 -6.69 -6.25 -6.05
N GLY A 131 -7.91 -5.72 -6.07
CA GLY A 131 -8.86 -6.02 -5.02
C GLY A 131 -10.25 -5.45 -5.19
N ILE A 132 -11.14 -5.73 -4.24
CA ILE A 132 -12.48 -5.12 -4.24
C ILE A 132 -12.34 -3.64 -3.86
N PHE A 133 -11.62 -3.38 -2.77
CA PHE A 133 -11.34 -2.05 -2.25
C PHE A 133 -9.84 -1.80 -2.18
N ASN A 134 -9.36 -0.79 -2.91
CA ASN A 134 -8.01 -0.26 -2.78
C ASN A 134 -8.11 1.16 -2.20
N ARG A 135 -7.46 1.42 -1.06
CA ARG A 135 -7.51 2.73 -0.40
C ARG A 135 -6.14 3.21 0.03
N ASP A 136 -5.89 4.48 -0.23
CA ASP A 136 -4.61 5.18 0.02
C ASP A 136 -3.44 4.46 -0.67
N THR A 137 -3.73 3.80 -1.80
CA THR A 137 -2.78 2.98 -2.56
C THR A 137 -2.10 3.76 -3.68
N GLU A 138 -0.79 3.60 -3.82
CA GLU A 138 0.01 4.23 -4.90
C GLU A 138 0.40 3.20 -5.97
N GLY A 139 0.57 3.66 -7.22
CA GLY A 139 0.92 2.83 -8.36
C GLY A 139 -0.30 2.38 -9.17
N PHE A 140 -0.33 1.13 -9.63
CA PHE A 140 -1.42 0.57 -10.42
C PHE A 140 -2.47 -0.04 -9.49
N ASN A 141 -3.73 0.40 -9.59
CA ASN A 141 -4.83 -0.14 -8.80
C ASN A 141 -5.92 -0.69 -9.73
N LEU A 142 -6.31 -1.94 -9.53
CA LEU A 142 -7.45 -2.57 -10.19
C LEU A 142 -8.43 -2.99 -9.12
N GLY A 143 -9.66 -2.49 -9.20
CA GLY A 143 -10.67 -2.89 -8.25
C GLY A 143 -12.05 -2.31 -8.48
N ILE A 144 -13.02 -2.70 -7.65
CA ILE A 144 -14.37 -2.12 -7.75
C ILE A 144 -14.33 -0.67 -7.30
N THR A 145 -13.63 -0.39 -6.19
CA THR A 145 -13.45 0.97 -5.67
C THR A 145 -11.99 1.25 -5.39
N ASN A 146 -11.48 2.35 -5.97
CA ASN A 146 -10.10 2.79 -5.79
C ASN A 146 -10.07 4.22 -5.21
N PHE A 147 -9.62 4.36 -3.97
CA PHE A 147 -9.32 5.64 -3.32
C PHE A 147 -7.82 5.89 -3.36
N GLN A 148 -7.42 6.97 -4.02
CA GLN A 148 -6.03 7.19 -4.38
C GLN A 148 -5.45 8.40 -3.67
N GLU A 149 -4.24 8.21 -3.13
CA GLU A 149 -3.38 9.28 -2.68
C GLU A 149 -2.07 9.23 -3.47
N GLY A 150 -1.63 10.36 -4.04
CA GLY A 150 -0.37 10.44 -4.80
C GLY A 150 -0.45 9.99 -6.26
N LEU A 151 0.66 9.46 -6.79
CA LEU A 151 0.77 9.07 -8.20
C LEU A 151 0.17 7.68 -8.44
N SER A 152 -0.93 7.60 -9.17
CA SER A 152 -1.63 6.34 -9.38
C SER A 152 -2.32 6.20 -10.74
N PHE A 153 -2.38 4.97 -11.24
CA PHE A 153 -3.17 4.56 -12.39
C PHE A 153 -4.25 3.62 -11.87
N SER A 154 -5.52 4.00 -11.94
CA SER A 154 -6.60 3.18 -11.36
C SER A 154 -7.66 2.81 -12.38
N ILE A 155 -7.99 1.52 -12.42
CA ILE A 155 -9.09 0.96 -13.19
C ILE A 155 -10.11 0.41 -12.21
N GLY A 156 -11.35 0.87 -12.32
CA GLY A 156 -12.42 0.39 -11.46
C GLY A 156 -13.80 0.93 -11.78
N ALA A 157 -14.83 0.37 -11.14
CA ALA A 157 -16.18 0.91 -11.28
C ALA A 157 -16.24 2.35 -10.73
N ILE A 158 -15.62 2.58 -9.58
CA ILE A 158 -15.55 3.86 -8.89
C ILE A 158 -14.09 4.18 -8.59
N ASN A 159 -13.59 5.30 -9.13
CA ASN A 159 -12.28 5.83 -8.78
C ASN A 159 -12.41 7.20 -8.13
N ILE A 160 -11.76 7.39 -7.00
CA ILE A 160 -11.78 8.63 -6.23
C ILE A 160 -10.33 9.07 -6.01
N GLY A 161 -9.96 10.20 -6.59
CA GLY A 161 -8.68 10.87 -6.36
C GLY A 161 -8.76 11.89 -5.23
N SER A 162 -7.64 12.12 -4.56
CA SER A 162 -7.43 13.19 -3.58
C SER A 162 -6.83 14.45 -4.24
N SER A 163 -6.84 15.61 -3.57
CA SER A 163 -6.29 16.85 -4.14
C SER A 163 -4.78 16.79 -4.45
N LYS A 164 -4.08 15.83 -3.84
CA LYS A 164 -2.65 15.53 -4.08
C LYS A 164 -2.44 14.39 -5.07
N SER A 165 -3.51 13.73 -5.56
CA SER A 165 -3.37 12.63 -6.49
C SER A 165 -3.11 13.15 -7.91
N ILE A 166 -2.13 12.58 -8.58
CA ILE A 166 -1.82 12.81 -9.98
C ILE A 166 -1.92 11.45 -10.65
N GLY A 167 -2.72 11.30 -11.70
CA GLY A 167 -2.98 9.95 -12.17
C GLY A 167 -3.92 9.85 -13.35
N LEU A 168 -4.07 8.62 -13.83
CA LEU A 168 -5.07 8.27 -14.83
C LEU A 168 -6.11 7.36 -14.19
N GLN A 169 -7.38 7.71 -14.35
CA GLN A 169 -8.49 6.96 -13.77
C GLN A 169 -9.40 6.46 -14.89
N ILE A 170 -9.56 5.13 -15.02
CA ILE A 170 -10.50 4.52 -15.95
C ILE A 170 -11.63 3.92 -15.14
N GLY A 171 -12.84 4.42 -15.35
CA GLY A 171 -13.98 3.89 -14.62
C GLY A 171 -15.33 4.32 -15.13
N ILE A 172 -16.34 3.69 -14.54
CA ILE A 172 -17.74 4.08 -14.77
C ILE A 172 -17.95 5.46 -14.16
N ILE A 173 -17.51 5.64 -12.92
CA ILE A 173 -17.54 6.90 -12.18
C ILE A 173 -16.14 7.28 -11.72
N ASN A 174 -15.67 8.47 -12.09
CA ASN A 174 -14.40 9.02 -11.63
C ASN A 174 -14.62 10.35 -10.88
N TYR A 175 -13.99 10.51 -9.72
CA TYR A 175 -13.95 11.77 -8.96
C TYR A 175 -12.51 12.29 -8.90
N CYS A 176 -12.27 13.48 -9.45
CA CYS A 176 -10.93 14.00 -9.72
C CYS A 176 -10.81 15.49 -9.32
N PRO A 177 -10.46 15.80 -8.06
CA PRO A 177 -10.42 17.18 -7.58
C PRO A 177 -9.19 17.99 -8.07
N ASN A 178 -8.19 17.38 -8.72
CA ASN A 178 -7.01 18.08 -9.27
C ASN A 178 -6.20 17.20 -10.24
N ASN A 179 -5.55 17.81 -11.26
CA ASN A 179 -4.47 17.29 -12.14
C ASN A 179 -4.50 15.79 -12.56
N THR A 180 -5.67 15.17 -12.51
CA THR A 180 -5.90 13.77 -12.84
C THR A 180 -6.59 13.74 -14.20
N PHE A 181 -6.21 12.79 -15.04
CA PHE A 181 -6.83 12.56 -16.35
C PHE A 181 -7.81 11.38 -16.25
N PRO A 182 -9.09 11.65 -15.99
CA PRO A 182 -10.14 10.63 -15.99
C PRO A 182 -10.54 10.25 -17.43
N ILE A 183 -10.45 8.97 -17.75
CA ILE A 183 -11.09 8.36 -18.91
C ILE A 183 -12.36 7.68 -18.41
N MET A 184 -13.49 8.23 -18.83
CA MET A 184 -14.80 7.90 -18.30
C MET A 184 -15.56 7.04 -19.31
N ILE A 185 -16.28 6.02 -18.80
CA ILE A 185 -17.35 5.37 -19.58
C ILE A 185 -18.69 6.10 -19.38
N MET A 186 -19.05 6.50 -18.14
CA MET A 186 -20.36 7.11 -17.84
C MET A 186 -20.36 8.51 -17.20
N ALA A 187 -19.73 8.71 -16.03
CA ALA A 187 -19.72 10.01 -15.35
C ALA A 187 -18.35 10.38 -14.74
N ASN A 188 -17.96 11.65 -14.85
CA ASN A 188 -16.70 12.17 -14.34
C ASN A 188 -16.96 13.50 -13.63
N TYR A 189 -16.59 13.56 -12.35
CA TYR A 189 -16.75 14.73 -11.51
C TYR A 189 -15.39 15.31 -11.13
N CYS A 190 -15.04 16.42 -11.77
CA CYS A 190 -13.80 17.16 -11.50
C CYS A 190 -14.13 18.50 -10.86
N SER A 191 -13.85 18.66 -9.56
CA SER A 191 -13.94 19.96 -8.89
C SER A 191 -12.59 20.63 -8.89
N LYS A 192 -12.44 21.78 -9.54
CA LYS A 192 -11.21 22.59 -9.43
C LYS A 192 -11.15 23.22 -8.02
N PRO A 193 -9.99 23.26 -7.35
CA PRO A 193 -9.82 24.04 -6.12
C PRO A 193 -10.14 25.50 -6.45
N LYS A 194 -10.92 26.16 -5.58
CA LYS A 194 -11.15 27.59 -5.69
C LYS A 194 -9.79 28.29 -5.69
N SER A 195 -9.49 29.02 -6.77
CA SER A 195 -8.48 30.07 -6.74
C SER A 195 -8.86 31.02 -5.62
N GLU A 196 -8.03 31.15 -4.58
CA GLU A 196 -8.14 32.28 -3.67
C GLU A 196 -8.08 33.55 -4.53
N THR A 197 -9.20 34.25 -4.58
CA THR A 197 -9.31 35.50 -5.33
C THR A 197 -8.71 36.57 -4.43
N PRO A 198 -7.67 37.31 -4.87
CA PRO A 198 -7.19 38.45 -4.10
C PRO A 198 -8.35 39.45 -3.96
N PHE A 199 -8.63 39.83 -2.71
CA PHE A 199 -9.68 40.78 -2.37
C PHE A 199 -9.47 42.10 -3.12
N SER A 200 -10.28 42.38 -4.14
CA SER A 200 -10.35 43.70 -4.77
C SER A 200 -11.59 44.44 -4.27
N THR A 201 -11.35 45.53 -3.57
CA THR A 201 -12.35 46.49 -3.08
C THR A 201 -13.25 47.05 -4.20
N PRO A 202 -14.55 47.30 -3.94
CA PRO A 202 -15.51 47.69 -4.96
C PRO A 202 -15.59 49.21 -5.18
N LYS A 203 -15.80 49.65 -6.42
CA LYS A 203 -16.47 50.93 -6.74
C LYS A 203 -17.39 50.81 -7.96
N THR A 204 -18.67 50.62 -7.61
CA THR A 204 -19.93 51.16 -8.16
C THR A 204 -19.87 51.97 -9.47
N GLY A 205 -20.69 51.58 -10.46
CA GLY A 205 -20.81 52.23 -11.78
C GLY A 205 -21.93 53.26 -11.91
N LEU A 206 -22.25 53.61 -13.17
CA LEU A 206 -23.54 54.19 -13.56
C LEU A 206 -23.77 54.01 -15.08
N LYS A 207 -24.94 53.47 -15.44
CA LYS A 207 -25.51 53.47 -16.80
C LYS A 207 -26.22 54.79 -17.05
N THR A 208 -26.28 55.25 -18.29
CA THR A 208 -27.50 55.88 -18.83
C THR A 208 -27.61 55.67 -20.33
N GLU A 209 -28.77 55.18 -20.77
CA GLU A 209 -29.23 55.05 -22.16
C GLU A 209 -29.63 56.42 -22.74
N THR A 210 -29.59 56.56 -24.07
CA THR A 210 -30.72 56.92 -24.98
C THR A 210 -30.19 57.34 -26.37
N GLY A 211 -30.72 56.76 -27.45
CA GLY A 211 -30.68 57.35 -28.82
C GLY A 211 -31.77 58.42 -29.01
N PRO A 212 -32.07 58.96 -30.23
CA PRO A 212 -31.75 58.42 -31.56
C PRO A 212 -31.24 59.46 -32.62
N THR A 213 -31.00 58.94 -33.83
CA THR A 213 -30.97 59.55 -35.18
C THR A 213 -31.18 61.06 -35.36
N ASN A 214 -30.21 61.72 -35.98
CA ASN A 214 -30.26 62.25 -37.36
C ASN A 214 -28.85 62.55 -37.87
#